data_AF-V3ZS07-F1
#
_entry.id   AF-V3ZS07-F1
#
_cell.length_a   1.000
_cell.length_b   1.000
_cell.length_c   1.000
_cell.angle_alpha   90.00
_cell.angle_beta   90.00
_cell.angle_gamma   90.00
#
_symmetry.space_group_name_H-M   'P 1'
#
loop_
_entity.id
_entity.type
_entity.pdbx_description
1 polymer ?
#
loop_
_entity_poly.entity_id
_entity_poly.type
_entity_poly.pdbx_seq_one_letter_code
_entity_poly.pdbx_strand_id
1 'polypeptide(L)'
;MAAPKKGSNRVKGNLKPSSSSQAALLMGQSTGFIGFGGQSSPSFVPLSSMLEDVDSSLDADVRLVLRKLSKKDSTTKIKALQELSDLSQQKDTEVLKSMLPFWPRLYNRLSMDVDCKVREAVNNTFLVVSVRVGKEIAPYLKSIMGCWIASQCDTYPIVAFSAIKVFQNTFPGNKQNDALTLYRQEIVDFLVDNLINQTPQSLSDPKTTDQVEMDSKYSRVIASSLAGCRKLFTSVAEGKLSSLDSSLTELFENGKFWKHSKSTVPGIKGGFYSFLAVICQRFQELATKYASKITPIVLHNLDISNPVIVAPMWEAILSLVNHVPECWKHVSWQKAFWPKLRKNLENGFDGNAASISLNLMPLLSKIPESAVEDQDGFYIEFLSAFRKGFNEDSVLNSASDCAALVKSFVECCQYLIVQAGKREDQELAEKILDQFLVEIVKSAILDEKPTLASSPVFSCVASLMESFE
;
A
#
# COMPACT_ATOMS: atom_id res chain seq x y z
N MET A 1 12.95 21.38 -81.20
CA MET A 1 14.06 20.59 -80.62
C MET A 1 14.07 20.79 -79.12
N ALA A 2 14.16 19.68 -78.38
CA ALA A 2 14.42 19.53 -76.93
C ALA A 2 13.40 20.11 -75.92
N ALA A 3 12.51 19.23 -75.44
CA ALA A 3 11.88 19.34 -74.13
C ALA A 3 12.80 18.76 -73.04
N PRO A 4 12.77 19.25 -71.79
CA PRO A 4 13.31 18.52 -70.65
C PRO A 4 12.22 17.91 -69.76
N LYS A 5 12.63 16.76 -69.21
CA LYS A 5 11.89 15.67 -68.58
C LYS A 5 11.29 16.00 -67.20
N LYS A 6 10.12 15.41 -66.94
CA LYS A 6 9.54 15.20 -65.61
C LYS A 6 10.45 14.29 -64.76
N GLY A 7 10.82 14.74 -63.57
CA GLY A 7 11.44 13.92 -62.54
C GLY A 7 10.39 13.14 -61.73
N SER A 8 10.58 11.83 -61.63
CA SER A 8 9.76 10.91 -60.85
C SER A 8 10.19 10.90 -59.38
N ASN A 9 9.29 11.21 -58.44
CA ASN A 9 9.45 10.82 -57.05
C ASN A 9 8.83 9.42 -56.84
N ARG A 10 9.69 8.42 -56.66
CA ARG A 10 9.35 7.09 -56.15
C ARG A 10 9.07 7.22 -54.65
N VAL A 11 7.81 7.07 -54.23
CA VAL A 11 7.47 6.78 -52.84
C VAL A 11 7.26 5.28 -52.70
N LYS A 12 8.06 4.67 -51.83
CA LYS A 12 8.06 3.26 -51.48
C LYS A 12 7.16 3.11 -50.25
N GLY A 13 6.09 2.32 -50.35
CA GLY A 13 5.24 1.94 -49.21
C GLY A 13 3.83 2.55 -49.27
N ASN A 14 2.83 1.66 -49.25
CA ASN A 14 1.39 1.95 -49.10
C ASN A 14 1.08 2.62 -47.75
N LEU A 15 1.42 3.90 -47.59
CA LEU A 15 0.95 4.71 -46.48
C LEU A 15 -0.20 5.59 -46.96
N LYS A 16 -1.41 5.20 -46.55
CA LYS A 16 -2.63 6.02 -46.65
C LYS A 16 -2.35 7.34 -45.93
N PRO A 17 -2.57 8.53 -46.53
CA PRO A 17 -2.43 9.78 -45.80
C PRO A 17 -3.49 9.81 -44.69
N SER A 18 -3.03 10.00 -43.46
CA SER A 18 -3.90 10.14 -42.29
C SER A 18 -4.82 11.34 -42.48
N SER A 19 -6.12 11.08 -42.64
CA SER A 19 -7.12 12.13 -42.69
C SER A 19 -7.30 12.72 -41.29
N SER A 20 -6.90 13.98 -41.13
CA SER A 20 -7.09 14.78 -39.91
C SER A 20 -8.57 14.86 -39.47
N SER A 21 -9.51 14.63 -40.39
CA SER A 21 -10.94 14.58 -40.10
C SER A 21 -11.37 13.39 -39.25
N GLN A 22 -10.69 12.24 -39.36
CA GLN A 22 -11.05 11.04 -38.59
C GLN A 22 -10.42 11.05 -37.19
N ALA A 23 -9.25 11.70 -37.03
CA ALA A 23 -8.65 12.00 -35.74
C ALA A 23 -9.46 13.06 -34.96
N ALA A 24 -10.02 14.06 -35.65
CA ALA A 24 -10.93 15.03 -35.04
C ALA A 24 -12.25 14.38 -34.54
N LEU A 25 -12.74 13.35 -35.25
CA LEU A 25 -13.95 12.62 -34.87
C LEU A 25 -13.75 11.71 -33.64
N LEU A 26 -12.55 11.12 -33.49
CA LEU A 26 -12.15 10.37 -32.29
C LEU A 26 -11.84 11.26 -31.07
N MET A 27 -11.55 12.54 -31.29
CA MET A 27 -11.40 13.54 -30.22
C MET A 27 -12.75 14.15 -29.77
N GLY A 28 -13.84 13.92 -30.52
CA GLY A 28 -15.17 14.46 -30.24
C GLY A 28 -16.06 13.63 -29.30
N GLN A 29 -15.61 12.45 -28.84
CA GLN A 29 -16.44 11.54 -28.02
C GLN A 29 -16.13 11.54 -26.51
N SER A 30 -15.56 12.62 -25.97
CA SER A 30 -15.43 12.79 -24.51
C SER A 30 -15.76 14.19 -23.98
N THR A 31 -16.54 14.98 -24.72
CA THR A 31 -17.18 16.17 -24.15
C THR A 31 -18.50 15.75 -23.51
N GLY A 32 -18.40 15.02 -22.40
CA GLY A 32 -19.50 14.89 -21.47
C GLY A 32 -19.79 16.28 -20.90
N PHE A 33 -21.03 16.74 -21.07
CA PHE A 33 -21.57 17.91 -20.40
C PHE A 33 -21.41 17.74 -18.87
N ILE A 34 -20.48 18.49 -18.27
CA ILE A 34 -20.21 18.47 -16.83
C ILE A 34 -21.20 19.43 -16.16
N GLY A 35 -22.37 18.91 -15.82
CA GLY A 35 -23.28 19.60 -14.89
C GLY A 35 -22.66 19.72 -13.50
N PHE A 36 -23.12 20.70 -12.73
CA PHE A 36 -22.75 21.03 -11.33
C PHE A 36 -22.91 19.87 -10.29
N GLY A 37 -23.10 18.63 -10.74
CA GLY A 37 -23.14 17.42 -9.90
C GLY A 37 -21.73 16.93 -9.62
N GLY A 38 -21.33 16.96 -8.34
CA GLY A 38 -20.00 16.60 -7.85
C GLY A 38 -19.59 15.15 -8.10
N GLN A 39 -19.15 14.84 -9.33
CA GLN A 39 -18.42 13.62 -9.59
C GLN A 39 -16.99 13.74 -9.03
N SER A 40 -16.67 12.87 -8.08
CA SER A 40 -15.36 12.66 -7.46
C SER A 40 -14.41 11.88 -8.38
N SER A 41 -14.41 12.16 -9.69
CA SER A 41 -13.50 11.47 -10.63
C SER A 41 -12.07 11.98 -10.42
N PRO A 42 -11.08 11.09 -10.22
CA PRO A 42 -9.68 11.48 -10.07
C PRO A 42 -9.00 11.85 -11.38
N SER A 43 -9.69 11.71 -12.53
CA SER A 43 -9.15 12.10 -13.83
C SER A 43 -8.81 13.58 -13.91
N PHE A 44 -7.75 13.90 -14.65
CA PHE A 44 -7.26 15.24 -14.83
C PHE A 44 -8.26 16.05 -15.64
N VAL A 45 -8.90 17.01 -14.99
CA VAL A 45 -9.66 18.07 -15.66
C VAL A 45 -9.03 19.41 -15.27
N PRO A 46 -8.63 20.27 -16.24
CA PRO A 46 -8.08 21.60 -15.97
C PRO A 46 -8.91 22.37 -14.94
N LEU A 47 -8.24 23.08 -14.03
CA LEU A 47 -8.95 23.93 -13.07
C LEU A 47 -9.45 25.21 -13.74
N SER A 48 -8.77 25.65 -14.80
CA SER A 48 -9.17 26.82 -15.60
C SER A 48 -10.58 26.66 -16.18
N SER A 49 -10.93 25.47 -16.69
CA SER A 49 -12.23 25.23 -17.32
C SER A 49 -13.44 25.26 -16.36
N MET A 50 -13.22 25.36 -15.04
CA MET A 50 -14.30 25.61 -14.06
C MET A 50 -14.28 27.01 -13.50
N LEU A 51 -13.08 27.61 -13.45
CA LEU A 51 -12.89 28.94 -12.90
C LEU A 51 -12.95 30.01 -14.00
N GLU A 52 -13.28 29.61 -15.23
CA GLU A 52 -13.73 30.51 -16.30
C GLU A 52 -15.07 31.17 -15.91
N ASP A 53 -15.94 30.45 -15.19
CA ASP A 53 -17.23 30.93 -14.65
C ASP A 53 -17.20 31.11 -13.12
N VAL A 54 -16.09 31.60 -12.53
CA VAL A 54 -16.14 31.95 -11.10
C VAL A 54 -17.18 33.05 -10.90
N ASP A 55 -18.21 32.71 -10.13
CA ASP A 55 -19.38 33.55 -9.93
C ASP A 55 -18.99 34.98 -9.52
N SER A 56 -19.60 35.94 -10.20
CA SER A 56 -19.54 37.36 -9.85
C SER A 56 -20.05 37.67 -8.43
N SER A 57 -20.74 36.72 -7.80
CA SER A 57 -21.18 36.77 -6.41
C SER A 57 -20.08 36.53 -5.36
N LEU A 58 -18.95 35.91 -5.74
CA LEU A 58 -17.85 35.70 -4.79
C LEU A 58 -17.17 37.02 -4.43
N ASP A 59 -16.67 37.15 -3.20
CA ASP A 59 -15.78 38.24 -2.81
C ASP A 59 -14.58 38.34 -3.79
N ALA A 60 -14.20 39.58 -4.11
CA ALA A 60 -13.20 39.85 -5.15
C ALA A 60 -11.82 39.26 -4.81
N ASP A 61 -11.43 39.26 -3.54
CA ASP A 61 -10.14 38.75 -3.07
C ASP A 61 -10.14 37.22 -3.16
N VAL A 62 -11.23 36.58 -2.70
CA VAL A 62 -11.41 35.12 -2.82
C VAL A 62 -11.38 34.71 -4.30
N ARG A 63 -12.11 35.41 -5.16
CA ARG A 63 -12.13 35.14 -6.61
C ARG A 63 -10.75 35.22 -7.23
N LEU A 64 -9.96 36.23 -6.86
CA LEU A 64 -8.60 36.41 -7.33
C LEU A 64 -7.71 35.23 -6.91
N VAL A 65 -7.81 34.80 -5.64
CA VAL A 65 -7.06 33.66 -5.11
C VAL A 65 -7.44 32.37 -5.81
N LEU A 66 -8.74 32.09 -6.01
CA LEU A 66 -9.18 30.91 -6.76
C LEU A 66 -8.60 30.88 -8.17
N ARG A 67 -8.55 32.03 -8.86
CA ARG A 67 -7.92 32.13 -10.19
C ARG A 67 -6.41 31.84 -10.13
N LYS A 68 -5.70 32.28 -9.09
CA LYS A 68 -4.27 31.97 -8.89
C LYS A 68 -4.04 30.46 -8.69
N LEU A 69 -4.93 29.77 -7.96
CA LEU A 69 -4.85 28.31 -7.76
C LEU A 69 -5.03 27.50 -9.05
N SER A 70 -5.65 28.08 -10.08
CA SER A 70 -5.79 27.44 -11.39
C SER A 70 -4.50 27.44 -12.22
N LYS A 71 -3.50 28.25 -11.84
CA LYS A 71 -2.23 28.34 -12.55
C LYS A 71 -1.42 27.06 -12.38
N LYS A 72 -0.48 26.85 -13.30
CA LYS A 72 0.38 25.66 -13.30
C LYS A 72 1.48 25.73 -12.24
N ASP A 73 2.10 26.90 -12.07
CA ASP A 73 3.26 27.12 -11.22
C ASP A 73 2.98 26.82 -9.73
N SER A 74 3.79 25.93 -9.15
CA SER A 74 3.63 25.49 -7.75
C SER A 74 3.84 26.63 -6.77
N THR A 75 4.80 27.53 -7.01
CA THR A 75 5.06 28.68 -6.13
C THR A 75 3.85 29.61 -6.06
N THR A 76 3.19 29.84 -7.19
CA THR A 76 1.96 30.63 -7.30
C THR A 76 0.82 29.96 -6.53
N LYS A 77 0.65 28.64 -6.66
CA LYS A 77 -0.35 27.89 -5.88
C LYS A 77 -0.09 27.97 -4.38
N ILE A 78 1.15 27.79 -3.94
CA ILE A 78 1.53 27.85 -2.52
C ILE A 78 1.24 29.24 -1.94
N LYS A 79 1.65 30.31 -2.65
CA LYS A 79 1.35 31.69 -2.23
C LYS A 79 -0.16 31.95 -2.19
N ALA A 80 -0.90 31.46 -3.17
CA ALA A 80 -2.36 31.59 -3.22
C ALA A 80 -3.06 30.81 -2.10
N LEU A 81 -2.56 29.63 -1.72
CA LEU A 81 -3.07 28.86 -0.58
C LEU A 81 -2.81 29.58 0.75
N GLN A 82 -1.64 30.18 0.91
CA GLN A 82 -1.34 31.02 2.07
C GLN A 82 -2.28 32.24 2.12
N GLU A 83 -2.45 32.95 1.00
CA GLU A 83 -3.37 34.08 0.89
C GLU A 83 -4.83 33.66 1.19
N LEU A 84 -5.25 32.47 0.75
CA LEU A 84 -6.57 31.93 1.07
C LEU A 84 -6.72 31.64 2.57
N SER A 85 -5.68 31.10 3.20
CA SER A 85 -5.65 30.85 4.64
C SER A 85 -5.78 32.16 5.42
N ASP A 86 -5.03 33.19 5.04
CA ASP A 86 -5.08 34.50 5.69
C ASP A 86 -6.45 35.16 5.52
N LEU A 87 -7.00 35.14 4.30
CA LEU A 87 -8.37 35.61 4.02
C LEU A 87 -9.42 34.86 4.83
N SER A 88 -9.24 33.55 5.04
CA SER A 88 -10.17 32.73 5.83
C SER A 88 -10.20 33.12 7.31
N GLN A 89 -9.09 33.66 7.84
CA GLN A 89 -9.03 34.16 9.21
C GLN A 89 -9.63 35.57 9.34
N GLN A 90 -9.52 36.40 8.29
CA GLN A 90 -9.88 37.81 8.32
C GLN A 90 -11.32 38.08 7.89
N LYS A 91 -11.83 37.36 6.88
CA LYS A 91 -13.15 37.61 6.28
C LYS A 91 -14.27 36.94 7.08
N ASP A 92 -15.48 37.45 6.88
CA ASP A 92 -16.70 36.90 7.45
C ASP A 92 -16.97 35.48 6.97
N THR A 93 -17.56 34.66 7.84
CA THR A 93 -17.84 33.25 7.53
C THR A 93 -18.75 33.11 6.30
N GLU A 94 -19.71 34.02 6.07
CA GLU A 94 -20.59 34.00 4.88
C GLU A 94 -19.80 34.12 3.56
N VAL A 95 -18.74 34.93 3.54
CA VAL A 95 -17.84 35.02 2.38
C VAL A 95 -17.19 33.66 2.13
N LEU A 96 -16.78 32.94 3.17
CA LEU A 96 -16.17 31.62 3.01
C LEU A 96 -17.19 30.55 2.59
N LYS A 97 -18.43 30.63 3.08
CA LYS A 97 -19.51 29.71 2.66
C LYS A 97 -19.73 29.79 1.15
N SER A 98 -19.65 30.98 0.56
CA SER A 98 -19.81 31.16 -0.88
C SER A 98 -18.77 30.40 -1.72
N MET A 99 -17.58 30.09 -1.18
CA MET A 99 -16.54 29.34 -1.89
C MET A 99 -16.72 27.82 -1.82
N LEU A 100 -17.50 27.31 -0.85
CA LEU A 100 -17.61 25.88 -0.58
C LEU A 100 -18.06 25.03 -1.79
N PRO A 101 -18.96 25.49 -2.68
CA PRO A 101 -19.29 24.78 -3.91
C PRO A 101 -18.07 24.46 -4.80
N PHE A 102 -17.03 25.29 -4.76
CA PHE A 102 -15.81 25.10 -5.55
C PHE A 102 -14.76 24.25 -4.83
N TRP A 103 -14.85 24.17 -3.50
CA TRP A 103 -13.84 23.52 -2.66
C TRP A 103 -13.57 22.05 -3.05
N PRO A 104 -14.57 21.19 -3.33
CA PRO A 104 -14.32 19.80 -3.67
C PRO A 104 -13.33 19.59 -4.81
N ARG A 105 -13.54 20.30 -5.92
CA ARG A 105 -12.70 20.15 -7.10
C ARG A 105 -11.31 20.74 -6.88
N LEU A 106 -11.22 21.87 -6.18
CA LEU A 106 -9.94 22.48 -5.79
C LEU A 106 -9.13 21.51 -4.92
N TYR A 107 -9.75 21.01 -3.85
CA TYR A 107 -9.11 20.11 -2.90
C TYR A 107 -8.65 18.82 -3.58
N ASN A 108 -9.53 18.14 -4.34
CA ASN A 108 -9.18 16.90 -5.03
C ASN A 108 -8.00 17.10 -6.00
N ARG A 109 -7.95 18.23 -6.73
CA ARG A 109 -6.85 18.52 -7.66
C ARG A 109 -5.55 18.83 -6.94
N LEU A 110 -5.58 19.75 -5.97
CA LEU A 110 -4.39 20.24 -5.28
C LEU A 110 -3.80 19.18 -4.34
N SER A 111 -4.64 18.33 -3.74
CA SER A 111 -4.20 17.20 -2.91
C SER A 111 -3.55 16.08 -3.73
N MET A 112 -3.69 16.12 -5.06
CA MET A 112 -2.99 15.22 -5.98
C MET A 112 -1.88 15.95 -6.76
N ASP A 113 -1.49 17.16 -6.38
CA ASP A 113 -0.45 17.91 -7.09
C ASP A 113 0.91 17.19 -7.05
N VAL A 114 1.71 17.32 -8.10
CA VAL A 114 3.04 16.69 -8.19
C VAL A 114 3.94 17.18 -7.03
N ASP A 115 3.85 18.46 -6.69
CA ASP A 115 4.64 19.12 -5.66
C ASP A 115 4.08 18.84 -4.25
N CYS A 116 4.91 18.28 -3.37
CA CYS A 116 4.52 17.97 -2.00
C CYS A 116 4.17 19.22 -1.18
N LYS A 117 4.78 20.38 -1.47
CA LYS A 117 4.47 21.63 -0.77
C LYS A 117 3.09 22.18 -1.13
N VAL A 118 2.63 21.96 -2.37
CA VAL A 118 1.25 22.30 -2.76
C VAL A 118 0.27 21.40 -2.00
N ARG A 119 0.54 20.09 -1.93
CA ARG A 119 -0.30 19.12 -1.19
C ARG A 119 -0.33 19.39 0.32
N GLU A 120 0.79 19.80 0.91
CA GLU A 120 0.85 20.23 2.30
C GLU A 120 0.03 21.51 2.51
N ALA A 121 0.28 22.54 1.70
CA ALA A 121 -0.37 23.84 1.81
C ALA A 121 -1.89 23.74 1.67
N VAL A 122 -2.43 22.86 0.80
CA VAL A 122 -3.88 22.70 0.66
C VAL A 122 -4.49 22.07 1.90
N ASN A 123 -3.82 21.11 2.55
CA ASN A 123 -4.30 20.53 3.81
C ASN A 123 -4.24 21.54 4.97
N ASN A 124 -3.19 22.35 5.04
CA ASN A 124 -3.09 23.44 6.03
C ASN A 124 -4.17 24.51 5.81
N THR A 125 -4.42 24.88 4.56
CA THR A 125 -5.52 25.80 4.21
C THR A 125 -6.87 25.18 4.54
N PHE A 126 -7.04 23.88 4.28
CA PHE A 126 -8.28 23.18 4.60
C PHE A 126 -8.57 23.19 6.09
N LEU A 127 -7.55 23.07 6.94
CA LEU A 127 -7.70 23.19 8.40
C LEU A 127 -8.32 24.53 8.78
N VAL A 128 -7.81 25.62 8.23
CA VAL A 128 -8.33 26.96 8.53
C VAL A 128 -9.77 27.11 8.00
N VAL A 129 -10.03 26.71 6.75
CA VAL A 129 -11.36 26.79 6.14
C VAL A 129 -12.37 25.97 6.94
N SER A 130 -12.08 24.71 7.25
CA SER A 130 -12.97 23.80 7.97
C SER A 130 -13.31 24.30 9.38
N VAL A 131 -12.34 24.85 10.12
CA VAL A 131 -12.58 25.49 11.42
C VAL A 131 -13.54 26.68 11.28
N ARG A 132 -13.36 27.50 10.25
CA ARG A 132 -14.11 28.75 10.07
C ARG A 132 -15.55 28.52 9.60
N VAL A 133 -15.78 27.55 8.71
CA VAL A 133 -17.13 27.23 8.18
C VAL A 133 -17.87 26.19 9.01
N GLY A 134 -17.17 25.41 9.84
CA GLY A 134 -17.77 24.43 10.73
C GLY A 134 -18.64 23.42 9.98
N LYS A 135 -19.90 23.27 10.41
CA LYS A 135 -20.84 22.28 9.86
C LYS A 135 -21.22 22.51 8.39
N GLU A 136 -21.01 23.71 7.87
CA GLU A 136 -21.35 24.06 6.48
C GLU A 136 -20.52 23.30 5.45
N ILE A 137 -19.39 22.70 5.84
CA ILE A 137 -18.61 21.83 4.95
C ILE A 137 -19.33 20.49 4.66
N ALA A 138 -20.30 20.09 5.48
CA ALA A 138 -20.92 18.77 5.45
C ALA A 138 -21.48 18.33 4.08
N PRO A 139 -22.17 19.20 3.30
CA PRO A 139 -22.67 18.84 1.97
C PRO A 139 -21.57 18.44 0.97
N TYR A 140 -20.35 18.88 1.21
CA TYR A 140 -19.21 18.72 0.30
C TYR A 140 -18.30 17.55 0.69
N LEU A 141 -18.38 17.07 1.93
CA LEU A 141 -17.53 16.01 2.48
C LEU A 141 -17.53 14.75 1.63
N LYS A 142 -18.72 14.32 1.18
CA LYS A 142 -18.90 13.12 0.34
C LYS A 142 -17.98 13.12 -0.89
N SER A 143 -17.78 14.28 -1.50
CA SER A 143 -17.01 14.44 -2.75
C SER A 143 -15.49 14.57 -2.55
N ILE A 144 -15.02 14.81 -1.33
CA ILE A 144 -13.59 14.95 -1.01
C ILE A 144 -13.04 13.80 -0.19
N MET A 145 -13.91 12.99 0.43
CA MET A 145 -13.47 12.03 1.45
C MET A 145 -12.47 11.00 0.90
N GLY A 146 -12.68 10.48 -0.31
CA GLY A 146 -11.73 9.56 -0.94
C GLY A 146 -10.33 10.14 -1.11
N CYS A 147 -10.23 11.36 -1.68
CA CYS A 147 -8.96 12.04 -1.85
C CYS A 147 -8.33 12.45 -0.51
N TRP A 148 -9.15 12.83 0.47
CA TRP A 148 -8.69 13.18 1.81
C TRP A 148 -8.07 11.97 2.52
N ILE A 149 -8.70 10.80 2.46
CA ILE A 149 -8.13 9.56 3.01
C ILE A 149 -6.84 9.18 2.28
N ALA A 150 -6.79 9.32 0.94
CA ALA A 150 -5.54 9.12 0.20
C ALA A 150 -4.44 10.10 0.64
N SER A 151 -4.78 11.37 0.90
CA SER A 151 -3.81 12.37 1.37
C SER A 151 -3.28 12.07 2.77
N GLN A 152 -4.07 11.46 3.65
CA GLN A 152 -3.61 10.95 4.96
C GLN A 152 -2.62 9.78 4.86
N CYS A 153 -2.49 9.20 3.67
CA CYS A 153 -1.59 8.09 3.36
C CYS A 153 -0.50 8.49 2.34
N ASP A 154 -0.23 9.80 2.18
CA ASP A 154 0.79 10.30 1.27
C ASP A 154 2.18 9.74 1.61
N THR A 155 2.99 9.48 0.59
CA THR A 155 4.36 9.00 0.77
C THR A 155 5.30 10.05 1.39
N TYR A 156 4.91 11.33 1.37
CA TYR A 156 5.60 12.39 2.11
C TYR A 156 4.98 12.57 3.51
N PRO A 157 5.73 12.27 4.59
CA PRO A 157 5.17 12.27 5.96
C PRO A 157 4.52 13.59 6.39
N ILE A 158 5.06 14.74 5.95
CA ILE A 158 4.53 16.06 6.30
C ILE A 158 3.15 16.31 5.67
N VAL A 159 2.92 15.81 4.44
CA VAL A 159 1.61 15.90 3.78
C VAL A 159 0.60 15.02 4.51
N ALA A 160 0.97 13.76 4.79
CA ALA A 160 0.14 12.82 5.52
C ALA A 160 -0.24 13.36 6.91
N PHE A 161 0.73 13.91 7.64
CA PHE A 161 0.51 14.53 8.94
C PHE A 161 -0.48 15.70 8.86
N SER A 162 -0.31 16.60 7.88
CA SER A 162 -1.19 17.75 7.70
C SER A 162 -2.62 17.32 7.38
N ALA A 163 -2.79 16.32 6.51
CA ALA A 163 -4.10 15.74 6.17
C ALA A 163 -4.77 15.06 7.38
N ILE A 164 -3.99 14.35 8.21
CA ILE A 164 -4.47 13.73 9.45
C ILE A 164 -4.91 14.80 10.44
N LYS A 165 -4.11 15.86 10.61
CA LYS A 165 -4.40 16.96 11.53
C LYS A 165 -5.72 17.65 11.19
N VAL A 166 -5.98 17.98 9.92
CA VAL A 166 -7.27 18.57 9.51
C VAL A 166 -8.43 17.60 9.72
N PHE A 167 -8.22 16.29 9.50
CA PHE A 167 -9.26 15.29 9.72
C PHE A 167 -9.63 15.15 11.20
N GLN A 168 -8.63 15.06 12.09
CA GLN A 168 -8.82 14.99 13.54
C GLN A 168 -9.47 16.26 14.10
N ASN A 169 -9.16 17.42 13.53
CA ASN A 169 -9.78 18.68 13.93
C ASN A 169 -11.26 18.76 13.48
N THR A 170 -11.55 18.34 12.24
CA THR A 170 -12.91 18.31 11.70
C THR A 170 -13.78 17.26 12.40
N PHE A 171 -13.19 16.11 12.73
CA PHE A 171 -13.85 14.99 13.39
C PHE A 171 -13.08 14.59 14.66
N PRO A 172 -13.35 15.22 15.82
CA PRO A 172 -12.65 14.89 17.06
C PRO A 172 -13.10 13.55 17.66
N GLY A 173 -12.15 12.79 18.21
CA GLY A 173 -12.40 11.54 18.93
C GLY A 173 -13.11 10.48 18.08
N ASN A 174 -14.16 9.87 18.63
CA ASN A 174 -14.89 8.78 17.97
C ASN A 174 -15.59 9.19 16.67
N LYS A 175 -15.79 10.50 16.44
CA LYS A 175 -16.40 11.00 15.19
C LYS A 175 -15.58 10.66 13.94
N GLN A 176 -14.30 10.34 14.09
CA GLN A 176 -13.46 9.87 12.98
C GLN A 176 -14.01 8.56 12.41
N ASN A 177 -14.30 7.59 13.27
CA ASN A 177 -14.85 6.29 12.85
C ASN A 177 -16.27 6.45 12.30
N ASP A 178 -17.07 7.36 12.86
CA ASP A 178 -18.41 7.68 12.35
C ASP A 178 -18.33 8.27 10.93
N ALA A 179 -17.39 9.20 10.68
CA ALA A 179 -17.19 9.79 9.36
C ALA A 179 -16.70 8.76 8.35
N LEU A 180 -15.70 7.93 8.72
CA LEU A 180 -15.22 6.84 7.86
C LEU A 180 -16.34 5.84 7.54
N THR A 181 -17.16 5.50 8.54
CA THR A 181 -18.32 4.63 8.34
C THR A 181 -19.34 5.30 7.42
N LEU A 182 -19.66 6.57 7.62
CA LEU A 182 -20.66 7.29 6.84
C LEU A 182 -20.29 7.37 5.35
N TYR A 183 -19.03 7.68 5.04
CA TYR A 183 -18.54 7.89 3.67
C TYR A 183 -17.77 6.71 3.08
N ARG A 184 -17.84 5.53 3.70
CA ARG A 184 -17.05 4.34 3.30
C ARG A 184 -17.19 3.97 1.84
N GLN A 185 -18.39 4.09 1.27
CA GLN A 185 -18.65 3.73 -0.12
C GLN A 185 -17.89 4.68 -1.07
N GLU A 186 -18.03 5.99 -0.85
CA GLU A 186 -17.38 7.00 -1.68
C GLU A 186 -15.85 6.99 -1.54
N ILE A 187 -15.35 6.64 -0.35
CA ILE A 187 -13.93 6.41 -0.14
C ILE A 187 -13.46 5.22 -0.97
N VAL A 188 -14.11 4.05 -0.86
CA VAL A 188 -13.69 2.84 -1.60
C VAL A 188 -13.78 3.06 -3.10
N ASP A 189 -14.87 3.64 -3.60
CA ASP A 189 -15.05 3.83 -5.04
C ASP A 189 -13.95 4.72 -5.63
N PHE A 190 -13.56 5.79 -4.92
CA PHE A 190 -12.43 6.64 -5.32
C PHE A 190 -11.10 5.88 -5.34
N LEU A 191 -10.83 5.07 -4.31
CA LEU A 191 -9.57 4.33 -4.21
C LEU A 191 -9.51 3.19 -5.24
N VAL A 192 -10.62 2.48 -5.47
CA VAL A 192 -10.74 1.46 -6.51
C VAL A 192 -10.50 2.05 -7.88
N ASP A 193 -11.11 3.21 -8.19
CA ASP A 193 -10.90 3.90 -9.46
C ASP A 193 -9.42 4.25 -9.69
N ASN A 194 -8.72 4.76 -8.66
CA ASN A 194 -7.28 4.97 -8.72
C ASN A 194 -6.50 3.69 -9.07
N LEU A 195 -6.89 2.55 -8.50
CA LEU A 195 -6.18 1.28 -8.66
C LEU A 195 -6.38 0.63 -10.03
N ILE A 196 -7.53 0.82 -10.69
CA ILE A 196 -7.88 0.09 -11.92
C ILE A 196 -8.14 0.97 -13.15
N ASN A 197 -8.47 2.24 -12.97
CA ASN A 197 -8.83 3.12 -14.09
C ASN A 197 -7.78 4.18 -14.37
N GLN A 198 -7.09 4.67 -13.34
CA GLN A 198 -6.11 5.74 -13.52
C GLN A 198 -4.78 5.24 -14.14
N THR A 199 -4.13 6.15 -14.86
CA THR A 199 -2.84 6.00 -15.53
C THR A 199 -2.00 7.27 -15.32
N PRO A 200 -0.69 7.27 -15.62
CA PRO A 200 0.12 8.48 -15.57
C PRO A 200 -0.50 9.65 -16.38
N GLN A 201 -1.06 9.34 -17.55
CA GLN A 201 -1.66 10.33 -18.46
C GLN A 201 -3.11 10.71 -18.09
N SER A 202 -3.82 9.89 -17.31
CA SER A 202 -5.14 10.30 -16.81
C SER A 202 -5.04 11.19 -15.58
N LEU A 203 -3.97 11.07 -14.80
CA LEU A 203 -3.74 11.85 -13.57
C LEU A 203 -3.01 13.18 -13.82
N SER A 204 -2.38 13.33 -14.97
CA SER A 204 -1.54 14.47 -15.32
C SER A 204 -1.79 14.90 -16.75
N ASP A 205 -1.46 16.14 -17.08
CA ASP A 205 -1.51 16.61 -18.47
C ASP A 205 -0.19 16.28 -19.19
N PRO A 206 -0.20 15.39 -20.20
CA PRO A 206 1.01 14.99 -20.91
C PRO A 206 1.66 16.12 -21.71
N LYS A 207 0.93 17.22 -21.97
CA LYS A 207 1.48 18.39 -22.67
C LYS A 207 2.32 19.27 -21.75
N THR A 208 2.14 19.15 -20.44
CA THR A 208 2.71 20.07 -19.47
C THR A 208 3.46 19.40 -18.33
N THR A 209 3.33 18.10 -18.15
CA THR A 209 4.02 17.31 -17.12
C THR A 209 4.91 16.30 -17.82
N ASP A 210 6.19 16.20 -17.45
CA ASP A 210 7.08 15.22 -18.07
C ASP A 210 6.78 13.79 -17.57
N GLN A 211 7.26 12.80 -18.30
CA GLN A 211 6.94 11.39 -18.03
C GLN A 211 7.40 10.94 -16.63
N VAL A 212 8.54 11.41 -16.13
CA VAL A 212 9.07 11.02 -14.82
C VAL A 212 8.18 11.56 -13.71
N GLU A 213 7.76 12.83 -13.82
CA GLU A 213 6.80 13.43 -12.89
C GLU A 213 5.44 12.73 -12.92
N MET A 214 4.94 12.37 -14.11
CA MET A 214 3.68 11.64 -14.26
C MET A 214 3.74 10.26 -13.61
N ASP A 215 4.83 9.51 -13.84
CA ASP A 215 5.01 8.16 -13.27
C ASP A 215 5.22 8.21 -11.75
N SER A 216 5.92 9.23 -11.26
CA SER A 216 6.08 9.48 -9.83
C SER A 216 4.75 9.79 -9.15
N LYS A 217 3.94 10.68 -9.74
CA LYS A 217 2.59 10.99 -9.26
C LYS A 217 1.69 9.75 -9.28
N TYR A 218 1.67 9.00 -10.38
CA TYR A 218 0.90 7.76 -10.49
C TYR A 218 1.30 6.77 -9.39
N SER A 219 2.60 6.54 -9.22
CA SER A 219 3.11 5.60 -8.22
C SER A 219 2.70 5.97 -6.80
N ARG A 220 2.77 7.27 -6.47
CA ARG A 220 2.30 7.81 -5.19
C ARG A 220 0.79 7.62 -5.01
N VAL A 221 -0.01 7.90 -6.02
CA VAL A 221 -1.47 7.74 -5.97
C VAL A 221 -1.85 6.28 -5.73
N ILE A 222 -1.20 5.33 -6.42
CA ILE A 222 -1.43 3.89 -6.20
C ILE A 222 -1.04 3.48 -4.77
N ALA A 223 0.16 3.84 -4.31
CA ALA A 223 0.62 3.50 -2.97
C ALA A 223 -0.30 4.08 -1.88
N SER A 224 -0.67 5.35 -2.02
CA SER A 224 -1.58 6.04 -1.08
C SER A 224 -2.98 5.43 -1.12
N SER A 225 -3.44 4.94 -2.27
CA SER A 225 -4.75 4.31 -2.42
C SER A 225 -4.81 2.94 -1.72
N LEU A 226 -3.77 2.12 -1.87
CA LEU A 226 -3.65 0.83 -1.16
C LEU A 226 -3.62 1.03 0.36
N ALA A 227 -2.82 2.00 0.84
CA ALA A 227 -2.77 2.37 2.24
C ALA A 227 -4.10 2.96 2.74
N GLY A 228 -4.79 3.75 1.92
CA GLY A 228 -6.13 4.28 2.18
C GLY A 228 -7.17 3.17 2.38
N CYS A 229 -7.17 2.14 1.53
CA CYS A 229 -8.03 0.96 1.70
C CYS A 229 -7.77 0.26 3.03
N ARG A 230 -6.49 -0.03 3.34
CA ARG A 230 -6.10 -0.62 4.64
C ARG A 230 -6.59 0.22 5.81
N LYS A 231 -6.36 1.53 5.78
CA LYS A 231 -6.81 2.45 6.83
C LYS A 231 -8.33 2.41 7.02
N LEU A 232 -9.09 2.46 5.93
CA LEU A 232 -10.55 2.40 5.99
C LEU A 232 -11.03 1.08 6.61
N PHE A 233 -10.55 -0.05 6.09
CA PHE A 233 -11.01 -1.38 6.48
C PHE A 233 -10.62 -1.75 7.91
N THR A 234 -9.48 -1.25 8.39
CA THR A 234 -9.08 -1.43 9.80
C THR A 234 -9.87 -0.55 10.76
N SER A 235 -10.32 0.64 10.33
CA SER A 235 -11.02 1.60 11.19
C SER A 235 -12.54 1.37 11.28
N VAL A 236 -13.16 0.87 10.20
CA VAL A 236 -14.62 0.63 10.16
C VAL A 236 -14.95 -0.71 10.82
N ALA A 237 -16.02 -0.75 11.62
CA ALA A 237 -16.48 -1.97 12.28
C ALA A 237 -16.94 -3.04 11.26
N GLU A 238 -16.71 -4.31 11.57
CA GLU A 238 -16.94 -5.44 10.67
C GLU A 238 -18.37 -5.50 10.10
N GLY A 239 -19.39 -5.30 10.94
CA GLY A 239 -20.80 -5.29 10.50
C GLY A 239 -21.19 -4.15 9.55
N LYS A 240 -20.27 -3.23 9.20
CA LYS A 240 -20.50 -2.14 8.23
C LYS A 240 -19.72 -2.31 6.92
N LEU A 241 -18.88 -3.33 6.81
CA LEU A 241 -18.02 -3.54 5.64
C LEU A 241 -18.71 -4.28 4.49
N SER A 242 -19.76 -5.06 4.74
CA SER A 242 -20.47 -5.84 3.71
C SER A 242 -21.06 -5.01 2.59
N SER A 243 -21.33 -3.71 2.81
CA SER A 243 -21.78 -2.83 1.73
C SER A 243 -20.73 -2.59 0.65
N LEU A 244 -19.46 -2.95 0.90
CA LEU A 244 -18.33 -2.70 0.00
C LEU A 244 -18.02 -3.90 -0.93
N ASP A 245 -18.75 -5.01 -0.78
CA ASP A 245 -18.48 -6.26 -1.49
C ASP A 245 -18.55 -6.12 -3.02
N SER A 246 -19.44 -5.26 -3.53
CA SER A 246 -19.55 -5.00 -4.97
C SER A 246 -18.30 -4.31 -5.52
N SER A 247 -17.83 -3.24 -4.87
CA SER A 247 -16.64 -2.48 -5.29
C SER A 247 -15.37 -3.33 -5.17
N LEU A 248 -15.30 -4.18 -4.14
CA LEU A 248 -14.19 -5.13 -3.99
C LEU A 248 -14.25 -6.27 -5.00
N THR A 249 -15.44 -6.78 -5.34
CA THR A 249 -15.58 -7.79 -6.39
C THR A 249 -15.13 -7.24 -7.74
N GLU A 250 -15.54 -6.01 -8.09
CA GLU A 250 -15.06 -5.32 -9.29
C GLU A 250 -13.53 -5.21 -9.32
N LEU A 251 -12.92 -4.77 -8.20
CA LEU A 251 -11.47 -4.67 -8.05
C LEU A 251 -10.76 -6.00 -8.31
N PHE A 252 -11.26 -7.11 -7.74
CA PHE A 252 -10.65 -8.44 -7.83
C PHE A 252 -10.88 -9.13 -9.19
N GLU A 253 -11.96 -8.76 -9.89
CA GLU A 253 -12.24 -9.22 -11.25
C GLU A 253 -11.40 -8.46 -12.29
N ASN A 254 -10.93 -7.26 -11.97
CA ASN A 254 -10.09 -6.48 -12.87
C ASN A 254 -8.63 -6.96 -12.91
N GLY A 255 -8.17 -7.39 -14.08
CA GLY A 255 -6.80 -7.85 -14.29
C GLY A 255 -5.71 -6.81 -14.01
N LYS A 256 -6.02 -5.50 -14.08
CA LYS A 256 -5.05 -4.44 -13.81
C LYS A 256 -4.65 -4.38 -12.33
N PHE A 257 -5.58 -4.65 -11.42
CA PHE A 257 -5.31 -4.69 -9.98
C PHE A 257 -4.18 -5.66 -9.64
N TRP A 258 -4.24 -6.88 -10.19
CA TRP A 258 -3.24 -7.92 -9.93
C TRP A 258 -1.84 -7.59 -10.46
N LYS A 259 -1.70 -6.65 -11.41
CA LYS A 259 -0.39 -6.20 -11.91
C LYS A 259 0.43 -5.46 -10.85
N HIS A 260 -0.22 -4.85 -9.86
CA HIS A 260 0.45 -4.14 -8.77
C HIS A 260 1.34 -5.06 -7.90
N SER A 261 1.02 -6.36 -7.84
CA SER A 261 1.88 -7.37 -7.19
C SER A 261 3.29 -7.49 -7.80
N LYS A 262 3.45 -7.07 -9.06
CA LYS A 262 4.70 -7.11 -9.82
C LYS A 262 5.34 -5.72 -9.97
N SER A 263 4.83 -4.71 -9.27
CA SER A 263 5.40 -3.35 -9.33
C SER A 263 6.86 -3.35 -8.89
N THR A 264 7.68 -2.57 -9.59
CA THR A 264 9.07 -2.31 -9.21
C THR A 264 9.20 -1.27 -8.10
N VAL A 265 8.12 -0.53 -7.81
CA VAL A 265 8.08 0.47 -6.74
C VAL A 265 7.79 -0.22 -5.41
N PRO A 266 8.74 -0.23 -4.44
CA PRO A 266 8.57 -0.98 -3.19
C PRO A 266 7.34 -0.57 -2.39
N GLY A 267 7.01 0.73 -2.35
CA GLY A 267 5.81 1.22 -1.66
C GLY A 267 4.50 0.68 -2.23
N ILE A 268 4.41 0.48 -3.56
CA ILE A 268 3.22 -0.13 -4.19
C ILE A 268 3.17 -1.62 -3.83
N LYS A 269 4.28 -2.34 -3.98
CA LYS A 269 4.32 -3.79 -3.72
C LYS A 269 4.07 -4.10 -2.24
N GLY A 270 4.67 -3.36 -1.32
CA GLY A 270 4.40 -3.45 0.11
C GLY A 270 2.95 -3.10 0.46
N GLY A 271 2.44 -1.97 -0.07
CA GLY A 271 1.03 -1.60 0.10
C GLY A 271 0.05 -2.65 -0.42
N PHE A 272 0.41 -3.35 -1.50
CA PHE A 272 -0.39 -4.42 -2.07
C PHE A 272 -0.47 -5.63 -1.14
N TYR A 273 0.64 -6.05 -0.54
CA TYR A 273 0.63 -7.11 0.47
C TYR A 273 -0.16 -6.70 1.72
N SER A 274 0.05 -5.51 2.25
CA SER A 274 -0.72 -5.00 3.39
C SER A 274 -2.23 -4.91 3.08
N PHE A 275 -2.62 -4.57 1.85
CA PHE A 275 -4.01 -4.63 1.41
C PHE A 275 -4.54 -6.07 1.44
N LEU A 276 -3.81 -7.03 0.85
CA LEU A 276 -4.21 -8.45 0.87
C LEU A 276 -4.30 -9.02 2.28
N ALA A 277 -3.43 -8.61 3.20
CA ALA A 277 -3.49 -9.00 4.61
C ALA A 277 -4.85 -8.63 5.22
N VAL A 278 -5.27 -7.37 5.04
CA VAL A 278 -6.56 -6.90 5.56
C VAL A 278 -7.74 -7.56 4.87
N ILE A 279 -7.64 -7.86 3.57
CA ILE A 279 -8.68 -8.66 2.88
C ILE A 279 -8.82 -10.04 3.52
N CYS A 280 -7.71 -10.74 3.81
CA CYS A 280 -7.77 -12.04 4.48
C CYS A 280 -8.38 -11.92 5.89
N GLN A 281 -8.04 -10.87 6.64
CA GLN A 281 -8.54 -10.68 8.02
C GLN A 281 -10.02 -10.29 8.07
N ARG A 282 -10.46 -9.39 7.17
CA ARG A 282 -11.74 -8.66 7.29
C ARG A 282 -12.79 -9.04 6.24
N PHE A 283 -12.38 -9.70 5.15
CA PHE A 283 -13.25 -10.10 4.04
C PHE A 283 -12.98 -11.56 3.67
N GLN A 284 -13.12 -12.46 4.65
CA GLN A 284 -12.72 -13.87 4.54
C GLN A 284 -13.42 -14.61 3.40
N GLU A 285 -14.71 -14.34 3.16
CA GLU A 285 -15.46 -14.93 2.04
C GLU A 285 -14.87 -14.51 0.68
N LEU A 286 -14.57 -13.22 0.52
CA LEU A 286 -13.92 -12.69 -0.67
C LEU A 286 -12.50 -13.28 -0.84
N ALA A 287 -11.72 -13.32 0.24
CA ALA A 287 -10.38 -13.89 0.23
C ALA A 287 -10.39 -15.36 -0.18
N THR A 288 -11.36 -16.13 0.32
CA THR A 288 -11.57 -17.54 -0.03
C THR A 288 -11.96 -17.68 -1.51
N LYS A 289 -12.93 -16.87 -2.00
CA LYS A 289 -13.35 -16.86 -3.41
C LYS A 289 -12.18 -16.65 -4.37
N TYR A 290 -11.21 -15.80 -4.01
CA TYR A 290 -10.05 -15.48 -4.84
C TYR A 290 -8.74 -16.13 -4.35
N ALA A 291 -8.81 -17.16 -3.50
CA ALA A 291 -7.64 -17.80 -2.89
C ALA A 291 -6.64 -18.34 -3.93
N SER A 292 -7.13 -18.83 -5.08
CA SER A 292 -6.30 -19.30 -6.19
C SER A 292 -5.42 -18.21 -6.84
N LYS A 293 -5.80 -16.94 -6.72
CA LYS A 293 -4.99 -15.79 -7.17
C LYS A 293 -4.13 -15.22 -6.05
N ILE A 294 -4.67 -15.10 -4.84
CA ILE A 294 -3.98 -14.52 -3.68
C ILE A 294 -2.80 -15.40 -3.27
N THR A 295 -3.03 -16.71 -3.16
CA THR A 295 -2.04 -17.65 -2.59
C THR A 295 -0.72 -17.63 -3.35
N PRO A 296 -0.66 -17.78 -4.68
CA PRO A 296 0.61 -17.74 -5.39
C PRO A 296 1.33 -16.40 -5.26
N ILE A 297 0.60 -15.28 -5.14
CA ILE A 297 1.20 -13.96 -4.99
C ILE A 297 1.88 -13.81 -3.63
N VAL A 298 1.27 -14.37 -2.57
CA VAL A 298 1.77 -14.27 -1.20
C VAL A 298 2.82 -15.35 -0.92
N LEU A 299 2.48 -16.62 -1.14
CA LEU A 299 3.28 -17.78 -0.73
C LEU A 299 4.41 -18.18 -1.70
N HIS A 300 4.56 -17.56 -2.88
CA HIS A 300 5.72 -17.80 -3.76
C HIS A 300 6.85 -16.80 -3.56
N ASN A 301 6.68 -15.83 -2.64
CA ASN A 301 7.55 -14.66 -2.51
C ASN A 301 8.16 -14.53 -1.11
N LEU A 302 8.29 -15.63 -0.36
CA LEU A 302 8.90 -15.63 0.98
C LEU A 302 10.38 -15.20 0.97
N ASP A 303 11.06 -15.22 -0.18
CA ASP A 303 12.48 -14.86 -0.33
C ASP A 303 12.71 -13.40 -0.76
N ILE A 304 11.73 -12.51 -0.60
CA ILE A 304 11.95 -11.06 -0.83
C ILE A 304 12.67 -10.47 0.38
N SER A 305 13.80 -9.81 0.10
CA SER A 305 14.68 -9.21 1.12
C SER A 305 14.59 -7.69 1.22
N ASN A 306 13.70 -7.04 0.44
CA ASN A 306 13.57 -5.58 0.47
C ASN A 306 12.93 -5.11 1.79
N PRO A 307 13.60 -4.27 2.60
CA PRO A 307 13.13 -3.89 3.94
C PRO A 307 11.75 -3.20 3.98
N VAL A 308 11.35 -2.53 2.88
CA VAL A 308 10.04 -1.87 2.79
C VAL A 308 8.90 -2.89 2.57
N ILE A 309 9.21 -4.06 2.00
CA ILE A 309 8.22 -5.07 1.59
C ILE A 309 8.11 -6.21 2.61
N VAL A 310 9.21 -6.56 3.30
CA VAL A 310 9.29 -7.73 4.18
C VAL A 310 8.16 -7.74 5.21
N ALA A 311 8.02 -6.70 6.03
CA ALA A 311 7.00 -6.67 7.07
C ALA A 311 5.55 -6.78 6.51
N PRO A 312 5.14 -5.97 5.51
CA PRO A 312 3.85 -6.16 4.82
C PRO A 312 3.60 -7.55 4.26
N MET A 313 4.64 -8.18 3.69
CA MET A 313 4.52 -9.49 3.07
C MET A 313 4.33 -10.59 4.13
N TRP A 314 5.07 -10.55 5.24
CA TRP A 314 4.88 -11.48 6.35
C TRP A 314 3.53 -11.30 7.05
N GLU A 315 3.06 -10.06 7.19
CA GLU A 315 1.69 -9.77 7.63
C GLU A 315 0.66 -10.46 6.69
N ALA A 316 0.87 -10.37 5.37
CA ALA A 316 -0.01 -11.02 4.39
C ALA A 316 0.07 -12.56 4.45
N ILE A 317 1.26 -13.13 4.63
CA ILE A 317 1.46 -14.58 4.81
C ILE A 317 0.66 -15.06 6.01
N LEU A 318 0.89 -14.45 7.19
CA LEU A 318 0.21 -14.87 8.42
C LEU A 318 -1.29 -14.66 8.34
N SER A 319 -1.74 -13.57 7.72
CA SER A 319 -3.18 -13.32 7.53
C SER A 319 -3.81 -14.36 6.62
N LEU A 320 -3.14 -14.75 5.54
CA LEU A 320 -3.63 -15.75 4.61
C LEU A 320 -3.75 -17.13 5.29
N VAL A 321 -2.69 -17.61 5.94
CA VAL A 321 -2.69 -18.96 6.54
C VAL A 321 -3.60 -19.07 7.76
N ASN A 322 -3.88 -17.96 8.46
CA ASN A 322 -4.79 -17.96 9.60
C ASN A 322 -6.27 -17.88 9.21
N HIS A 323 -6.60 -17.17 8.13
CA HIS A 323 -7.99 -16.85 7.79
C HIS A 323 -8.50 -17.54 6.52
N VAL A 324 -7.61 -18.13 5.70
CA VAL A 324 -7.99 -18.84 4.47
C VAL A 324 -7.31 -20.21 4.42
N PRO A 325 -7.79 -21.21 5.20
CA PRO A 325 -7.15 -22.53 5.27
C PRO A 325 -7.00 -23.24 3.92
N GLU A 326 -7.88 -22.95 2.96
CA GLU A 326 -7.81 -23.52 1.60
C GLU A 326 -6.60 -23.02 0.78
N CYS A 327 -5.86 -22.02 1.26
CA CYS A 327 -4.68 -21.50 0.56
C CYS A 327 -3.67 -22.61 0.22
N TRP A 328 -3.53 -23.62 1.09
CA TRP A 328 -2.62 -24.75 0.88
C TRP A 328 -2.96 -25.62 -0.34
N LYS A 329 -4.22 -25.59 -0.82
CA LYS A 329 -4.61 -26.26 -2.07
C LYS A 329 -4.12 -25.53 -3.32
N HIS A 330 -3.72 -24.27 -3.18
CA HIS A 330 -3.33 -23.37 -4.27
C HIS A 330 -1.83 -23.09 -4.33
N VAL A 331 -1.02 -23.80 -3.53
CA VAL A 331 0.44 -23.70 -3.54
C VAL A 331 1.05 -25.10 -3.55
N SER A 332 2.09 -25.29 -4.36
CA SER A 332 2.88 -26.53 -4.29
C SER A 332 3.89 -26.42 -3.14
N TRP A 333 3.82 -27.35 -2.20
CA TRP A 333 4.78 -27.46 -1.11
C TRP A 333 6.22 -27.54 -1.64
N GLN A 334 6.51 -28.59 -2.43
CA GLN A 334 7.87 -28.89 -2.91
C GLN A 334 8.39 -27.89 -3.94
N LYS A 335 7.53 -27.35 -4.82
CA LYS A 335 7.99 -26.51 -5.94
C LYS A 335 7.98 -25.02 -5.65
N ALA A 336 7.18 -24.56 -4.69
CA ALA A 336 6.94 -23.13 -4.50
C ALA A 336 7.15 -22.68 -3.06
N PHE A 337 6.49 -23.29 -2.08
CA PHE A 337 6.55 -22.79 -0.70
C PHE A 337 7.88 -23.13 -0.02
N TRP A 338 8.23 -24.42 0.05
CA TRP A 338 9.39 -24.89 0.80
C TRP A 338 10.72 -24.32 0.28
N PRO A 339 11.01 -24.32 -1.05
CA PRO A 339 12.28 -23.76 -1.56
C PRO A 339 12.47 -22.27 -1.20
N LYS A 340 11.38 -21.52 -1.12
CA LYS A 340 11.39 -20.08 -0.82
C LYS A 340 11.59 -19.82 0.67
N LEU A 341 10.87 -20.55 1.52
CA LEU A 341 11.07 -20.50 2.97
C LEU A 341 12.49 -20.93 3.35
N ARG A 342 12.94 -22.08 2.81
CA ARG A 342 14.27 -22.62 3.03
C ARG A 342 15.36 -21.62 2.67
N LYS A 343 15.29 -21.01 1.47
CA LYS A 343 16.26 -19.99 1.06
C LYS A 343 16.30 -18.81 2.04
N ASN A 344 15.15 -18.34 2.51
CA ASN A 344 15.08 -17.24 3.46
C ASN A 344 15.71 -17.61 4.83
N LEU A 345 15.50 -18.84 5.30
CA LEU A 345 16.14 -19.39 6.50
C LEU A 345 17.66 -19.52 6.33
N GLU A 346 18.11 -20.12 5.23
CA GLU A 346 19.53 -20.34 4.94
C GLU A 346 20.31 -19.03 4.78
N ASN A 347 19.65 -17.96 4.32
CA ASN A 347 20.22 -16.62 4.18
C ASN A 347 20.16 -15.76 5.46
N GLY A 348 19.73 -16.31 6.60
CA GLY A 348 19.66 -15.55 7.85
C GLY A 348 18.74 -14.32 7.76
N PHE A 349 17.69 -14.40 6.93
CA PHE A 349 16.74 -13.32 6.65
C PHE A 349 17.31 -12.10 5.91
N ASP A 350 18.50 -12.21 5.30
CA ASP A 350 19.13 -11.15 4.49
C ASP A 350 19.15 -9.77 5.21
N GLY A 351 19.44 -9.75 6.52
CA GLY A 351 19.45 -8.52 7.33
C GLY A 351 18.05 -8.00 7.74
N ASN A 352 17.00 -8.82 7.64
CA ASN A 352 15.64 -8.47 8.05
C ASN A 352 15.13 -9.28 9.24
N ALA A 353 16.04 -9.82 10.05
CA ALA A 353 15.70 -10.74 11.13
C ALA A 353 14.70 -10.18 12.14
N ALA A 354 14.86 -8.92 12.52
CA ALA A 354 13.94 -8.25 13.44
C ALA A 354 12.49 -8.19 12.90
N SER A 355 12.30 -8.20 11.58
CA SER A 355 10.97 -8.16 10.95
C SER A 355 10.38 -9.56 10.71
N ILE A 356 11.20 -10.60 10.61
CA ILE A 356 10.77 -11.96 10.23
C ILE A 356 10.65 -12.90 11.44
N SER A 357 11.58 -12.80 12.40
CA SER A 357 11.75 -13.69 13.55
C SER A 357 10.44 -14.06 14.25
N LEU A 358 9.62 -13.08 14.60
CA LEU A 358 8.35 -13.27 15.34
C LEU A 358 7.26 -13.96 14.51
N ASN A 359 7.44 -14.11 13.21
CA ASN A 359 6.44 -14.68 12.30
C ASN A 359 6.66 -16.16 12.00
N LEU A 360 7.86 -16.70 12.27
CA LEU A 360 8.21 -18.06 11.87
C LEU A 360 7.49 -19.14 12.65
N MET A 361 7.48 -19.06 13.98
CA MET A 361 6.75 -20.04 14.80
C MET A 361 5.24 -20.00 14.48
N PRO A 362 4.57 -18.82 14.41
CA PRO A 362 3.19 -18.75 13.96
C PRO A 362 2.95 -19.38 12.58
N LEU A 363 3.83 -19.16 11.61
CA LEU A 363 3.74 -19.80 10.29
C LEU A 363 3.89 -21.32 10.41
N LEU A 364 4.92 -21.80 11.11
CA LEU A 364 5.21 -23.21 11.33
C LEU A 364 4.01 -23.94 11.93
N SER A 365 3.30 -23.30 12.87
CA SER A 365 2.09 -23.84 13.50
C SER A 365 0.87 -23.97 12.57
N LYS A 366 0.92 -23.37 11.39
CA LYS A 366 -0.20 -23.32 10.42
C LYS A 366 0.06 -24.16 9.17
N ILE A 367 1.23 -24.80 9.07
CA ILE A 367 1.55 -25.72 7.98
C ILE A 367 0.74 -27.00 8.20
N PRO A 368 -0.13 -27.41 7.25
CA PRO A 368 -0.98 -28.57 7.43
C PRO A 368 -0.18 -29.85 7.30
N GLU A 369 -0.53 -30.85 8.10
CA GLU A 369 0.18 -32.13 8.09
C GLU A 369 0.14 -32.81 6.71
N SER A 370 -0.97 -32.64 5.99
CA SER A 370 -1.19 -33.17 4.65
C SER A 370 -0.32 -32.54 3.56
N ALA A 371 0.34 -31.40 3.81
CA ALA A 371 1.21 -30.77 2.80
C ALA A 371 2.63 -31.36 2.79
N VAL A 372 3.03 -32.07 3.84
CA VAL A 372 4.37 -32.62 4.00
C VAL A 372 4.29 -34.13 4.14
N GLU A 373 4.96 -34.85 3.23
CA GLU A 373 4.95 -36.32 3.21
C GLU A 373 5.73 -36.91 4.40
N ASP A 374 6.89 -36.32 4.72
CA ASP A 374 7.74 -36.66 5.87
C ASP A 374 7.81 -35.46 6.82
N GLN A 375 6.99 -35.49 7.87
CA GLN A 375 6.90 -34.40 8.85
C GLN A 375 8.19 -34.22 9.64
N ASP A 376 8.76 -35.31 10.12
CA ASP A 376 9.91 -35.27 11.01
C ASP A 376 11.16 -34.88 10.21
N GLY A 377 11.32 -35.44 9.01
CA GLY A 377 12.35 -35.01 8.06
C GLY A 377 12.24 -33.53 7.73
N PHE A 378 11.03 -33.01 7.52
CA PHE A 378 10.83 -31.57 7.32
C PHE A 378 11.25 -30.73 8.54
N TYR A 379 10.91 -31.12 9.76
CA TYR A 379 11.31 -30.38 10.96
C TYR A 379 12.83 -30.32 11.11
N ILE A 380 13.51 -31.44 10.86
CA ILE A 380 14.98 -31.51 10.86
C ILE A 380 15.57 -30.64 9.74
N GLU A 381 15.01 -30.69 8.53
CA GLU A 381 15.44 -29.82 7.42
C GLU A 381 15.19 -28.33 7.71
N PHE A 382 14.07 -27.97 8.31
CA PHE A 382 13.70 -26.62 8.72
C PHE A 382 14.71 -26.05 9.71
N LEU A 383 14.98 -26.77 10.81
CA LEU A 383 15.95 -26.33 11.81
C LEU A 383 17.37 -26.32 11.25
N SER A 384 17.72 -27.25 10.34
CA SER A 384 19.02 -27.27 9.67
C SER A 384 19.22 -26.07 8.76
N ALA A 385 18.19 -25.71 7.97
CA ALA A 385 18.20 -24.52 7.13
C ALA A 385 18.33 -23.25 7.96
N PHE A 386 17.58 -23.16 9.06
CA PHE A 386 17.65 -22.05 10.00
C PHE A 386 19.05 -21.95 10.63
N ARG A 387 19.63 -23.08 11.07
CA ARG A 387 20.98 -23.12 11.64
C ARG A 387 22.03 -22.55 10.69
N LYS A 388 21.93 -22.83 9.39
CA LYS A 388 22.85 -22.27 8.38
C LYS A 388 22.83 -20.75 8.36
N GLY A 389 21.65 -20.14 8.50
CA GLY A 389 21.48 -18.69 8.50
C GLY A 389 22.26 -17.95 9.59
N PHE A 390 22.62 -18.59 10.69
CA PHE A 390 23.46 -17.97 11.73
C PHE A 390 24.88 -17.64 11.24
N ASN A 391 25.35 -18.28 10.17
CA ASN A 391 26.70 -18.07 9.62
C ASN A 391 26.76 -16.97 8.56
N GLU A 392 25.63 -16.36 8.21
CA GLU A 392 25.58 -15.31 7.21
C GLU A 392 26.18 -14.00 7.73
N ASP A 393 26.90 -13.28 6.86
CA ASP A 393 27.58 -12.04 7.21
C ASP A 393 26.60 -10.97 7.74
N SER A 394 25.36 -10.97 7.24
CA SER A 394 24.31 -10.06 7.70
C SER A 394 23.95 -10.28 9.17
N VAL A 395 24.02 -11.53 9.65
CA VAL A 395 23.74 -11.92 11.04
C VAL A 395 24.97 -11.73 11.91
N LEU A 396 26.12 -12.21 11.44
CA LEU A 396 27.36 -12.18 12.21
C LEU A 396 27.84 -10.76 12.52
N ASN A 397 27.54 -9.81 11.64
CA ASN A 397 27.89 -8.40 11.82
C ASN A 397 26.79 -7.56 12.49
N SER A 398 25.67 -8.17 12.91
CA SER A 398 24.52 -7.49 13.49
C SER A 398 24.05 -8.18 14.78
N ALA A 399 24.42 -7.63 15.94
CA ALA A 399 24.01 -8.19 17.22
C ALA A 399 22.48 -8.24 17.38
N SER A 400 21.76 -7.26 16.82
CA SER A 400 20.29 -7.24 16.83
C SER A 400 19.68 -8.35 15.98
N ASP A 401 20.22 -8.61 14.80
CA ASP A 401 19.70 -9.66 13.93
C ASP A 401 20.03 -11.04 14.49
N CYS A 402 21.25 -11.24 14.98
CA CYS A 402 21.64 -12.46 15.69
C CYS A 402 20.70 -12.73 16.88
N ALA A 403 20.43 -11.72 17.71
CA ALA A 403 19.51 -11.88 18.84
C ALA A 403 18.08 -12.22 18.40
N ALA A 404 17.59 -11.64 17.30
CA ALA A 404 16.28 -11.95 16.75
C ALA A 404 16.20 -13.37 16.17
N LEU A 405 17.24 -13.83 15.46
CA LEU A 405 17.35 -15.22 14.98
C LEU A 405 17.35 -16.21 16.14
N VAL A 406 18.17 -15.97 17.18
CA VAL A 406 18.27 -16.86 18.34
C VAL A 406 16.90 -17.06 19.00
N LYS A 407 16.17 -15.97 19.27
CA LYS A 407 14.83 -16.05 19.88
C LYS A 407 13.89 -16.90 19.03
N SER A 408 13.80 -16.58 17.74
CA SER A 408 12.91 -17.29 16.80
C SER A 408 13.29 -18.77 16.63
N PHE A 409 14.58 -19.08 16.58
CA PHE A 409 15.09 -20.44 16.49
C PHE A 409 14.72 -21.27 17.73
N VAL A 410 14.96 -20.72 18.92
CA VAL A 410 14.62 -21.39 20.19
C VAL A 410 13.10 -21.56 20.32
N GLU A 411 12.30 -20.57 19.96
CA GLU A 411 10.83 -20.67 19.93
C GLU A 411 10.34 -21.76 18.97
N CYS A 412 10.96 -21.90 17.79
CA CYS A 412 10.64 -22.97 16.85
C CYS A 412 11.04 -24.34 17.40
N CYS A 413 12.21 -24.47 18.03
CA CYS A 413 12.61 -25.72 18.69
C CYS A 413 11.64 -26.09 19.81
N GLN A 414 11.27 -25.13 20.67
CA GLN A 414 10.31 -25.34 21.75
C GLN A 414 8.96 -25.83 21.21
N TYR A 415 8.43 -25.15 20.20
CA TYR A 415 7.19 -25.55 19.55
C TYR A 415 7.27 -27.00 19.03
N LEU A 416 8.35 -27.36 18.34
CA LEU A 416 8.51 -28.69 17.75
C LEU A 416 8.69 -29.79 18.82
N ILE A 417 9.40 -29.52 19.92
CA ILE A 417 9.51 -30.44 21.06
C ILE A 417 8.12 -30.68 21.68
N VAL A 418 7.33 -29.61 21.87
CA VAL A 418 5.96 -29.73 22.37
C VAL A 418 5.08 -30.55 21.42
N GLN A 419 5.23 -30.40 20.10
CA GLN A 419 4.50 -31.22 19.13
C GLN A 419 4.94 -32.68 19.15
N ALA A 420 6.25 -32.94 19.24
CA ALA A 420 6.79 -34.29 19.38
C ALA A 420 6.23 -34.98 20.64
N GLY A 421 6.20 -34.28 21.78
CA GLY A 421 5.59 -34.78 23.02
C GLY A 421 4.10 -35.11 22.87
N LYS A 422 3.34 -34.29 22.14
CA LYS A 422 1.91 -34.59 21.83
C LYS A 422 1.73 -35.82 20.93
N ARG A 423 2.71 -36.14 20.10
CA ARG A 423 2.74 -37.33 19.23
C ARG A 423 3.35 -38.55 19.90
N GLU A 424 3.81 -38.42 21.15
CA GLU A 424 4.60 -39.43 21.87
C GLU A 424 5.88 -39.83 21.12
N ASP A 425 6.44 -38.91 20.31
CA ASP A 425 7.66 -39.11 19.54
C ASP A 425 8.88 -38.60 20.31
N GLN A 426 9.38 -39.46 21.20
CA GLN A 426 10.55 -39.17 22.00
C GLN A 426 11.82 -39.05 21.14
N GLU A 427 11.93 -39.81 20.05
CA GLU A 427 13.11 -39.82 19.19
C GLU A 427 13.29 -38.46 18.48
N LEU A 428 12.20 -37.87 17.97
CA LEU A 428 12.23 -36.53 17.39
C LEU A 428 12.58 -35.47 18.43
N ALA A 429 11.98 -35.54 19.63
CA ALA A 429 12.25 -34.57 20.70
C ALA A 429 13.74 -34.60 21.11
N GLU A 430 14.31 -35.79 21.30
CA GLU A 430 15.74 -35.99 21.58
C GLU A 430 16.62 -35.46 20.44
N LYS A 431 16.28 -35.74 19.17
CA LYS A 431 17.00 -35.18 18.02
C LYS A 431 16.99 -33.65 18.02
N ILE A 432 15.86 -33.02 18.33
CA ILE A 432 15.77 -31.55 18.37
C ILE A 432 16.64 -30.98 19.49
N LEU A 433 16.59 -31.58 20.68
CA LEU A 433 17.40 -31.18 21.82
C LEU A 433 18.90 -31.33 21.51
N ASP A 434 19.33 -32.51 21.11
CA ASP A 434 20.75 -32.84 20.96
C ASP A 434 21.39 -32.22 19.73
N GLN A 435 20.71 -32.24 18.57
CA GLN A 435 21.32 -31.80 17.31
C GLN A 435 21.18 -30.30 17.06
N PHE A 436 20.28 -29.61 17.77
CA PHE A 436 19.99 -28.19 17.51
C PHE A 436 20.16 -27.32 18.75
N LEU A 437 19.47 -27.61 19.86
CA LEU A 437 19.56 -26.77 21.06
C LEU A 437 20.92 -26.90 21.78
N VAL A 438 21.41 -28.13 21.95
CA VAL A 438 22.75 -28.36 22.52
C VAL A 438 23.83 -27.82 21.58
N GLU A 439 23.69 -28.03 20.28
CA GLU A 439 24.67 -27.58 19.28
C GLU A 439 24.75 -26.05 19.16
N ILE A 440 23.64 -25.31 19.25
CA ILE A 440 23.70 -23.84 19.22
C ILE A 440 24.37 -23.28 20.48
N VAL A 441 24.18 -23.91 21.64
CA VAL A 441 24.89 -23.54 22.88
C VAL A 441 26.37 -23.85 22.79
N LYS A 442 26.76 -25.02 22.25
CA LYS A 442 28.16 -25.35 21.99
C LYS A 442 28.81 -24.35 21.05
N SER A 443 28.18 -24.02 19.91
CA SER A 443 28.66 -22.98 18.99
C SER A 443 28.82 -21.64 19.70
N ALA A 444 27.87 -21.23 20.55
CA ALA A 444 27.98 -19.99 21.31
C ALA A 444 29.16 -19.95 22.29
N ILE A 445 29.62 -21.11 22.79
CA ILE A 445 30.76 -21.22 23.72
C ILE A 445 32.09 -21.36 22.98
N LEU A 446 32.10 -22.11 21.87
CA LEU A 446 33.31 -22.58 21.20
C LEU A 446 33.71 -21.75 19.98
N ASP A 447 32.76 -21.05 19.34
CA ASP A 447 33.06 -20.31 18.12
C ASP A 447 33.90 -19.05 18.42
N GLU A 448 34.88 -18.79 17.55
CA GLU A 448 35.77 -17.63 17.68
C GLU A 448 35.04 -16.28 17.49
N LYS A 449 33.84 -16.29 16.89
CA LYS A 449 33.05 -15.09 16.62
C LYS A 449 32.13 -14.77 17.82
N PRO A 450 32.28 -13.59 18.46
CA PRO A 450 31.58 -13.29 19.71
C PRO A 450 30.08 -12.99 19.55
N THR A 451 29.56 -12.84 18.33
CA THR A 451 28.19 -12.39 18.09
C THR A 451 27.14 -13.35 18.67
N LEU A 452 27.34 -14.67 18.48
CA LEU A 452 26.42 -15.67 19.04
C LEU A 452 26.58 -15.78 20.57
N ALA A 453 27.81 -15.70 21.09
CA ALA A 453 28.09 -15.73 22.52
C ALA A 453 27.47 -14.54 23.28
N SER A 454 27.41 -13.37 22.65
CA SER A 454 26.82 -12.15 23.20
C SER A 454 25.31 -12.02 22.95
N SER A 455 24.72 -12.98 22.25
CA SER A 455 23.29 -13.05 21.99
C SER A 455 22.52 -13.57 23.23
N PRO A 456 21.17 -13.54 23.24
CA PRO A 456 20.38 -14.05 24.36
C PRO A 456 20.29 -15.58 24.41
N VAL A 457 21.15 -16.33 23.69
CA VAL A 457 21.06 -17.79 23.53
C VAL A 457 20.98 -18.53 24.86
N PHE A 458 21.88 -18.22 25.80
CA PHE A 458 21.89 -18.87 27.12
C PHE A 458 20.58 -18.62 27.89
N SER A 459 20.10 -17.39 27.90
CA SER A 459 18.84 -17.04 28.58
C SER A 459 17.61 -17.66 27.91
N CYS A 460 17.59 -17.75 26.58
CA CYS A 460 16.47 -18.35 25.83
C CYS A 460 16.41 -19.86 26.07
N VAL A 461 17.55 -20.55 26.01
CA VAL A 461 17.61 -21.99 26.25
C VAL A 461 17.30 -22.32 27.71
N ALA A 462 17.82 -21.54 28.66
CA ALA A 462 17.47 -21.71 30.08
C ALA A 462 15.96 -21.58 30.32
N SER A 463 15.34 -20.52 29.79
CA SER A 463 13.88 -20.31 29.89
C SER A 463 13.07 -21.46 29.26
N LEU A 464 13.57 -22.03 28.17
CA LEU A 464 12.97 -23.21 27.53
C LEU A 464 13.06 -24.43 28.44
N MET A 465 14.20 -24.69 29.07
CA MET A 465 14.36 -25.83 29.99
C MET A 465 13.43 -25.71 31.20
N GLU A 466 13.32 -24.51 31.78
CA GLU A 466 12.37 -24.22 32.87
C GLU A 466 10.91 -24.43 32.45
N SER A 467 10.58 -24.28 31.16
CA SER A 467 9.21 -24.49 30.66
C SER A 467 8.79 -25.97 30.56
N PHE A 468 9.74 -26.89 30.70
CA PHE A 468 9.51 -28.34 30.69
C PHE A 468 9.57 -28.97 32.08
N GLU A 469 9.93 -28.21 33.11
CA GLU A 469 9.76 -28.57 34.53
C GLU A 469 8.32 -28.33 34.98
#